data_AF-A0A183UAM5-F1
#
_entry.id   AF-A0A183UAM5-F1
#
_cell.length_a   1.000
_cell.length_b   1.000
_cell.length_c   1.000
_cell.angle_alpha   90.00
_cell.angle_beta   90.00
_cell.angle_gamma   90.00
#
_symmetry.space_group_name_H-M   'P 1'
#
loop_
_entity.id
_entity.type
_entity.pdbx_description
1 polymer ?
#
loop_
_entity_poly.entity_id
_entity_poly.type
_entity_poly.pdbx_seq_one_letter_code
_entity_poly.pdbx_strand_id
1 'polypeptide(L)'
;MNTSISGYSLGCVLLLVIIQRCSLLRLKRDFMYVSEVNATNPNCFQDCNDVWKKSFEIEFGMNVTDFYDFPLHPAILDRKGYLLYCNISEIRTQCYIDGCGDQSADRVFSPSNFLCKFKREHFLEARKCLEKTEPLTFLKCDQSCHVEAMKNVEKQERATLGKVFTKTEKNKYERELDLLCTFQSCYKGCEQDLIAVKHVSQSAEQFIFFKNIWFIFLPISFSLIPEIVRESCERTEAESALLLISQYVTWHASDIYDWHILSESMKSFPSSCQRIVISPTNSDPIIRIMNGIP
;
A
#
# COMPACT_ATOMS: atom_id res chain seq x y z
N MET A 1 -6.08 67.92 -11.86
CA MET A 1 -5.69 67.36 -10.53
C MET A 1 -5.71 65.84 -10.67
N ASN A 2 -4.56 65.23 -10.40
CA ASN A 2 -4.21 63.85 -10.72
C ASN A 2 -5.01 62.83 -9.91
N THR A 3 -5.64 61.88 -10.61
CA THR A 3 -6.12 60.62 -10.05
C THR A 3 -4.96 59.64 -9.93
N SER A 4 -4.35 59.61 -8.75
CA SER A 4 -3.38 58.59 -8.33
C SER A 4 -4.14 57.27 -8.10
N ILE A 5 -4.04 56.34 -9.05
CA ILE A 5 -4.49 54.95 -8.88
C ILE A 5 -3.38 54.23 -8.12
N SER A 6 -3.67 53.87 -6.87
CA SER A 6 -2.80 53.11 -5.97
C SER A 6 -2.44 51.75 -6.58
N GLY A 7 -1.21 51.64 -7.07
CA GLY A 7 -0.60 50.41 -7.61
C GLY A 7 -0.19 49.37 -6.56
N TYR A 8 -0.65 49.49 -5.31
CA TYR A 8 -0.20 48.64 -4.20
C TYR A 8 -1.09 47.41 -3.94
N SER A 9 -2.22 47.26 -4.63
CA SER A 9 -3.14 46.14 -4.41
C SER A 9 -2.77 44.87 -5.18
N LEU A 10 -2.31 44.98 -6.43
CA LEU A 10 -2.02 43.81 -7.27
C LEU A 10 -0.79 43.01 -6.76
N GLY A 11 0.22 43.69 -6.24
CA GLY A 11 1.44 43.07 -5.72
C GLY A 11 1.20 42.22 -4.47
N CYS A 12 0.37 42.69 -3.53
CA CYS A 12 0.02 41.92 -2.33
C CYS A 12 -0.88 40.73 -2.65
N VAL A 13 -1.81 40.87 -3.60
CA VAL A 13 -2.67 39.76 -4.04
C VAL A 13 -1.85 38.70 -4.78
N LEU A 14 -0.90 39.08 -5.65
CA LEU A 14 0.02 38.12 -6.26
C LEU A 14 0.92 37.44 -5.22
N LEU A 15 1.42 38.18 -4.22
CA LEU A 15 2.25 37.59 -3.16
C LEU A 15 1.45 36.59 -2.31
N LEU A 16 0.20 36.93 -1.95
CA LEU A 16 -0.70 36.02 -1.23
C LEU A 16 -1.06 34.79 -2.07
N VAL A 17 -1.33 34.95 -3.38
CA VAL A 17 -1.59 33.82 -4.29
C VAL A 17 -0.34 32.96 -4.48
N ILE A 18 0.85 33.53 -4.54
CA ILE A 18 2.12 32.79 -4.63
C ILE A 18 2.43 32.08 -3.30
N ILE A 19 2.20 32.72 -2.15
CA ILE A 19 2.35 32.10 -0.82
C ILE A 19 1.34 30.96 -0.64
N GLN A 20 0.08 31.18 -1.05
CA GLN A 20 -0.98 30.18 -1.00
C GLN A 20 -0.74 29.03 -1.99
N ARG A 21 -0.09 29.31 -3.13
CA ARG A 21 0.42 28.29 -4.06
C ARG A 21 1.71 27.60 -3.58
N CYS A 22 2.53 28.24 -2.77
CA CYS A 22 3.71 27.63 -2.12
C CYS A 22 3.32 26.67 -0.99
N SER A 23 2.24 26.95 -0.24
CA SER A 23 1.65 25.95 0.68
C SER A 23 0.99 24.77 -0.05
N LEU A 24 0.80 24.88 -1.37
CA LEU A 24 0.29 23.83 -2.26
C LEU A 24 1.41 23.10 -3.04
N LEU A 25 2.69 23.44 -2.81
CA LEU A 25 3.81 22.60 -3.23
C LEU A 25 3.84 21.37 -2.33
N ARG A 26 2.95 20.44 -2.70
CA ARG A 26 2.75 19.14 -2.10
C ARG A 26 4.04 18.33 -2.23
N LEU A 27 4.85 18.33 -1.19
CA LEU A 27 5.86 17.31 -0.98
C LEU A 27 5.14 16.11 -0.38
N LYS A 28 4.60 15.25 -1.26
CA LYS A 28 4.04 13.95 -0.89
C LYS A 28 5.14 13.19 -0.14
N ARG A 29 4.97 13.03 1.18
CA ARG A 29 5.90 12.28 2.01
C ARG A 29 5.45 10.83 2.03
N ASP A 30 6.34 9.95 1.61
CA ASP A 30 6.22 8.53 1.92
C ASP A 30 6.64 8.35 3.40
N PHE A 31 5.84 7.65 4.19
CA PHE A 31 5.85 7.74 5.67
C PHE A 31 7.18 7.41 6.33
N MET A 32 8.08 6.76 5.61
CA MET A 32 9.36 6.30 6.11
C MET A 32 10.54 7.19 5.68
N TYR A 33 10.35 8.24 4.87
CA TYR A 33 11.45 9.11 4.42
C TYR A 33 11.22 10.59 4.76
N VAL A 34 12.19 11.22 5.42
CA VAL A 34 12.18 12.65 5.73
C VAL A 34 13.23 13.38 4.89
N SER A 35 12.77 14.31 4.03
CA SER A 35 13.63 15.18 3.23
C SER A 35 14.07 16.41 4.03
N GLU A 36 15.30 16.89 3.79
CA GLU A 36 15.82 18.13 4.39
C GLU A 36 14.99 19.37 4.01
N VAL A 37 14.25 19.31 2.90
CA VAL A 37 13.42 20.39 2.36
C VAL A 37 12.22 20.70 3.26
N ASN A 38 11.75 19.72 4.04
CA ASN A 38 10.56 19.86 4.88
C ASN A 38 10.84 20.38 6.29
N ALA A 39 12.10 20.66 6.64
CA ALA A 39 12.55 21.13 7.96
C ALA A 39 12.01 20.28 9.14
N THR A 40 11.56 19.05 8.89
CA THR A 40 10.90 18.21 9.89
C THR A 40 11.94 17.32 10.56
N ASN A 41 11.89 17.24 11.89
CA ASN A 41 12.86 16.49 12.67
C ASN A 41 12.65 14.97 12.46
N PRO A 42 13.58 14.24 11.83
CA PRO A 42 13.43 12.79 11.61
C PRO A 42 13.31 12.00 12.92
N ASN A 43 13.91 12.50 14.01
CA ASN A 43 13.78 11.87 15.32
C ASN A 43 12.34 11.96 15.86
N CYS A 44 11.61 13.05 15.58
CA CYS A 44 10.21 13.16 15.99
C CYS A 44 9.34 12.06 15.37
N PHE A 45 9.51 11.80 14.06
CA PHE A 45 8.81 10.70 13.39
C PHE A 45 9.23 9.35 13.92
N GLN A 46 10.51 9.17 14.24
CA GLN A 46 11.00 7.94 14.83
C GLN A 46 10.38 7.70 16.20
N ASP A 47 10.30 8.73 17.05
CA ASP A 47 9.68 8.66 18.37
C ASP A 47 8.19 8.30 18.27
N CYS A 48 7.44 8.93 17.36
CA CYS A 48 6.04 8.57 17.09
C CYS A 48 5.89 7.11 16.61
N ASN A 49 6.80 6.64 15.75
CA ASN A 49 6.84 5.24 15.32
C ASN A 49 7.14 4.29 16.47
N ASP A 50 8.05 4.65 17.37
CA ASP A 50 8.46 3.79 18.48
C ASP A 50 7.36 3.70 19.56
N VAL A 51 6.61 4.79 19.79
CA VAL A 51 5.38 4.76 20.62
C VAL A 51 4.34 3.82 20.01
N TRP A 52 4.13 3.89 18.69
CA TRP A 52 3.22 2.98 17.99
C TRP A 52 3.67 1.53 18.10
N LYS A 53 4.96 1.22 17.86
CA LYS A 53 5.51 -0.15 17.98
C LYS A 53 5.26 -0.71 19.36
N LYS A 54 5.61 0.05 20.40
CA LYS A 54 5.40 -0.38 21.79
C LYS A 54 3.93 -0.64 22.10
N SER A 55 3.05 0.25 21.64
CA SER A 55 1.60 0.08 21.82
C SER A 55 1.08 -1.15 21.07
N PHE A 56 1.55 -1.36 19.84
CA PHE A 56 1.22 -2.53 19.03
C PHE A 56 1.64 -3.82 19.74
N GLU A 57 2.89 -3.91 20.20
CA GLU A 57 3.42 -5.11 20.85
C GLU A 57 2.68 -5.45 22.15
N ILE A 58 2.30 -4.44 22.93
CA ILE A 58 1.53 -4.61 24.17
C ILE A 58 0.11 -5.10 23.86
N GLU A 59 -0.58 -4.43 22.95
CA GLU A 59 -2.00 -4.66 22.70
C GLU A 59 -2.28 -5.95 21.91
N PHE A 60 -1.39 -6.30 20.97
CA PHE A 60 -1.50 -7.54 20.19
C PHE A 60 -0.75 -8.72 20.81
N GLY A 61 0.14 -8.46 21.80
CA GLY A 61 0.94 -9.52 22.42
C GLY A 61 1.88 -10.23 21.44
N MET A 62 2.33 -9.54 20.38
CA MET A 62 3.20 -10.07 19.33
C MET A 62 4.32 -9.08 19.02
N ASN A 63 5.47 -9.56 18.52
CA ASN A 63 6.54 -8.66 18.10
C ASN A 63 6.16 -7.94 16.79
N VAL A 64 6.53 -6.67 16.66
CA VAL A 64 6.30 -5.93 15.42
C VAL A 64 7.06 -6.53 14.21
N THR A 65 8.14 -7.28 14.44
CA THR A 65 8.86 -8.00 13.38
C THR A 65 8.07 -9.16 12.79
N ASP A 66 7.10 -9.69 13.53
CA ASP A 66 6.24 -10.79 13.09
C ASP A 66 5.00 -10.26 12.36
N PHE A 67 4.76 -8.95 12.45
CA PHE A 67 3.63 -8.29 11.80
C PHE A 67 3.99 -7.78 10.40
N TYR A 68 3.03 -7.89 9.48
CA TYR A 68 3.12 -7.34 8.13
C TYR A 68 1.82 -6.64 7.71
N ASP A 69 1.93 -5.43 7.18
CA ASP A 69 0.77 -4.67 6.72
C ASP A 69 0.16 -5.24 5.42
N PHE A 70 0.94 -5.97 4.63
CA PHE A 70 0.54 -6.53 3.34
C PHE A 70 0.96 -8.00 3.25
N PRO A 71 0.08 -8.92 2.79
CA PRO A 71 -1.27 -8.72 2.24
C PRO A 71 -2.39 -8.65 3.30
N LEU A 72 -2.08 -8.11 4.50
CA LEU A 72 -2.90 -7.97 5.70
C LEU A 72 -2.68 -9.13 6.68
N HIS A 73 -2.03 -8.84 7.81
CA HIS A 73 -1.76 -9.82 8.85
C HIS A 73 -3.07 -10.37 9.47
N PRO A 74 -3.13 -11.67 9.83
CA PRO A 74 -4.31 -12.30 10.42
C PRO A 74 -4.85 -11.58 11.66
N ALA A 75 -3.94 -11.05 12.48
CA ALA A 75 -4.25 -10.30 13.69
C ALA A 75 -5.15 -9.07 13.45
N ILE A 76 -5.27 -8.57 12.21
CA ILE A 76 -6.13 -7.42 11.90
C ILE A 76 -7.37 -7.78 11.08
N LEU A 77 -7.59 -9.06 10.76
CA LEU A 77 -8.74 -9.51 9.95
C LEU A 77 -10.03 -9.62 10.75
N ASP A 78 -9.93 -9.96 12.04
CA ASP A 78 -11.09 -9.95 12.92
C ASP A 78 -11.47 -8.51 13.31
N ARG A 79 -12.73 -8.30 13.68
CA ARG A 79 -13.25 -6.95 13.96
C ARG A 79 -12.56 -6.28 15.15
N LYS A 80 -12.21 -7.03 16.19
CA LYS A 80 -11.55 -6.51 17.38
C LYS A 80 -10.12 -6.11 17.02
N GLY A 81 -9.39 -6.99 16.35
CA GLY A 81 -8.03 -6.73 15.85
C GLY A 81 -7.98 -5.49 14.95
N TYR A 82 -8.89 -5.40 13.98
CA TYR A 82 -9.01 -4.23 13.10
C TYR A 82 -9.23 -2.92 13.87
N LEU A 83 -10.20 -2.88 14.79
CA LEU A 83 -10.50 -1.68 15.56
C LEU A 83 -9.32 -1.26 16.44
N LEU A 84 -8.63 -2.23 17.03
CA LEU A 84 -7.43 -2.00 17.83
C LEU A 84 -6.30 -1.41 16.96
N TYR A 85 -6.01 -2.02 15.82
CA TYR A 85 -5.01 -1.54 14.85
C TYR A 85 -5.31 -0.11 14.38
N CYS A 86 -6.58 0.20 14.09
CA CYS A 86 -6.96 1.55 13.70
C CYS A 86 -6.83 2.56 14.83
N ASN A 87 -7.16 2.19 16.07
CA ASN A 87 -7.02 3.08 17.21
C ASN A 87 -5.56 3.45 17.47
N ILE A 88 -4.66 2.46 17.54
CA ILE A 88 -3.24 2.73 17.76
C ILE A 88 -2.60 3.49 16.59
N SER A 89 -3.05 3.21 15.36
CA SER A 89 -2.55 3.90 14.18
C SER A 89 -3.03 5.35 14.10
N GLU A 90 -4.25 5.65 14.57
CA GLU A 90 -4.75 7.02 14.67
C GLU A 90 -3.91 7.84 15.66
N ILE A 91 -3.55 7.26 16.82
CA ILE A 91 -2.65 7.91 17.79
C ILE A 91 -1.29 8.26 17.13
N ARG A 92 -0.75 7.35 16.31
CA ARG A 92 0.49 7.61 15.55
C ARG A 92 0.31 8.76 14.56
N THR A 93 -0.79 8.74 13.79
CA THR A 93 -1.09 9.82 12.83
C THR A 93 -1.23 11.16 13.54
N GLN A 94 -1.91 11.20 14.69
CA GLN A 94 -2.05 12.42 15.48
C GLN A 94 -0.72 12.90 16.06
N CYS A 95 0.17 11.98 16.47
CA CYS A 95 1.54 12.30 16.88
C CYS A 95 2.31 13.02 15.76
N TYR A 96 2.15 12.59 14.50
CA TYR A 96 2.76 13.29 13.37
C TYR A 96 2.20 14.71 13.18
N ILE A 97 0.88 14.88 13.30
CA ILE A 97 0.20 16.17 13.10
C ILE A 97 0.57 17.15 14.20
N ASP A 98 0.34 16.76 15.46
CA ASP A 98 0.46 17.66 16.60
C ASP A 98 1.89 17.69 17.14
N GLY A 99 2.55 16.54 17.20
CA GLY A 99 3.89 16.39 17.75
C GLY A 99 4.99 16.80 16.77
N CYS A 100 4.83 16.47 15.48
CA CYS A 100 5.83 16.75 14.46
C CYS A 100 5.44 17.87 13.48
N GLY A 101 4.25 18.45 13.62
CA GLY A 101 3.78 19.55 12.77
C GLY A 101 3.37 19.15 11.35
N ASP A 102 3.21 17.85 11.07
CA ASP A 102 2.85 17.35 9.75
C ASP A 102 1.34 17.30 9.53
N GLN A 103 0.79 18.42 9.10
CA GLN A 103 -0.64 18.59 8.79
C GLN A 103 -1.12 17.77 7.59
N SER A 104 -0.22 17.04 6.90
CA SER A 104 -0.57 16.19 5.76
C SER A 104 -0.71 14.71 6.12
N ALA A 105 -0.28 14.31 7.34
CA ALA A 105 -0.16 12.92 7.76
C ALA A 105 -1.48 12.12 7.61
N ASP A 106 -2.63 12.78 7.70
CA ASP A 106 -3.94 12.14 7.61
C ASP A 106 -4.44 11.93 6.17
N ARG A 107 -3.73 12.47 5.17
CA ARG A 107 -4.12 12.48 3.74
C ARG A 107 -3.13 11.75 2.82
N VAL A 108 -1.96 11.39 3.35
CA VAL A 108 -0.95 10.60 2.61
C VAL A 108 -1.22 9.10 2.75
N PHE A 109 -0.72 8.30 1.80
CA PHE A 109 -0.87 6.86 1.84
C PHE A 109 -0.03 6.26 2.95
N SER A 110 -0.67 5.62 3.92
CA SER A 110 -0.05 4.60 4.76
C SER A 110 -0.95 3.37 4.75
N PRO A 111 -0.43 2.17 5.07
CA PRO A 111 -1.28 1.00 5.21
C PRO A 111 -2.44 1.23 6.19
N SER A 112 -2.16 1.90 7.31
CA SER A 112 -3.18 2.29 8.28
C SER A 112 -4.19 3.29 7.73
N ASN A 113 -3.77 4.36 7.04
CA ASN A 113 -4.72 5.32 6.46
C ASN A 113 -5.59 4.66 5.38
N PHE A 114 -5.00 3.79 4.56
CA PHE A 114 -5.73 3.03 3.56
C PHE A 114 -6.85 2.21 4.21
N LEU A 115 -6.54 1.38 5.21
CA LEU A 115 -7.52 0.48 5.82
C LEU A 115 -8.49 1.19 6.77
N CYS A 116 -8.01 2.13 7.57
CA CYS A 116 -8.78 2.70 8.68
C CYS A 116 -9.59 3.93 8.28
N LYS A 117 -9.17 4.64 7.22
CA LYS A 117 -9.77 5.90 6.79
C LYS A 117 -10.32 5.84 5.36
N PHE A 118 -9.51 5.45 4.39
CA PHE A 118 -9.88 5.55 2.97
C PHE A 118 -10.78 4.40 2.49
N LYS A 119 -10.56 3.19 3.01
CA LYS A 119 -11.22 1.95 2.58
C LYS A 119 -11.91 1.21 3.71
N ARG A 120 -12.27 1.91 4.79
CA ARG A 120 -12.89 1.32 6.00
C ARG A 120 -14.06 0.40 5.68
N GLU A 121 -15.08 0.90 5.00
CA GLU A 121 -16.29 0.11 4.71
C GLU A 121 -15.98 -1.07 3.79
N HIS A 122 -15.12 -0.86 2.79
CA HIS A 122 -14.70 -1.90 1.87
C HIS A 122 -13.89 -3.00 2.58
N PHE A 123 -12.99 -2.65 3.50
CA PHE A 123 -12.30 -3.62 4.35
C PHE A 123 -13.26 -4.40 5.26
N LEU A 124 -14.22 -3.72 5.89
CA LEU A 124 -15.20 -4.37 6.77
C LEU A 124 -16.10 -5.38 6.03
N GLU A 125 -16.34 -5.17 4.74
CA GLU A 125 -17.01 -6.12 3.85
C GLU A 125 -16.07 -7.29 3.47
N ALA A 126 -14.87 -6.97 2.99
CA ALA A 126 -13.89 -7.94 2.51
C ALA A 126 -13.34 -8.87 3.61
N ARG A 127 -13.21 -8.39 4.85
CA ARG A 127 -12.50 -9.10 5.94
C ARG A 127 -13.04 -10.49 6.22
N LYS A 128 -14.36 -10.71 6.06
CA LYS A 128 -14.98 -12.03 6.30
C LYS A 128 -14.40 -13.08 5.37
N CYS A 129 -14.14 -12.70 4.13
CA CYS A 129 -13.52 -13.61 3.18
C CYS A 129 -12.04 -13.77 3.48
N LEU A 130 -11.33 -12.66 3.73
CA LEU A 130 -9.90 -12.67 4.07
C LEU A 130 -9.62 -13.58 5.29
N GLU A 131 -10.45 -13.52 6.33
CA GLU A 131 -10.37 -14.36 7.54
C GLU A 131 -10.55 -15.85 7.24
N LYS A 132 -11.46 -16.22 6.32
CA LYS A 132 -11.68 -17.63 5.92
C LYS A 132 -10.53 -18.19 5.08
N THR A 133 -9.84 -17.33 4.33
CA THR A 133 -8.80 -17.73 3.36
C THR A 133 -7.38 -17.63 3.92
N GLU A 134 -7.28 -17.17 5.15
CA GLU A 134 -6.06 -16.87 5.91
C GLU A 134 -5.01 -18.00 5.89
N PRO A 135 -5.36 -19.31 5.99
CA PRO A 135 -4.34 -20.37 5.99
C PRO A 135 -3.84 -20.82 4.62
N LEU A 136 -4.52 -20.51 3.52
CA LEU A 136 -4.32 -21.21 2.24
C LEU A 136 -3.95 -20.29 1.08
N THR A 137 -4.50 -19.09 1.06
CA THR A 137 -4.30 -18.14 -0.04
C THR A 137 -3.06 -17.29 0.16
N PHE A 138 -2.86 -16.82 1.38
CA PHE A 138 -1.76 -15.92 1.70
C PHE A 138 -0.44 -16.67 1.74
N LEU A 139 -0.36 -17.79 2.46
CA LEU A 139 0.89 -18.52 2.69
C LEU A 139 1.66 -18.90 1.41
N LYS A 140 0.97 -19.32 0.34
CA LYS A 140 1.67 -19.78 -0.87
C LYS A 140 2.10 -18.63 -1.79
N CYS A 141 1.25 -17.61 -2.01
CA CYS A 141 1.69 -16.42 -2.75
C CYS A 141 2.75 -15.65 -1.96
N ASP A 142 2.53 -15.45 -0.66
CA ASP A 142 3.47 -14.78 0.26
C ASP A 142 4.85 -15.44 0.23
N GLN A 143 4.94 -16.75 0.49
CA GLN A 143 6.22 -17.44 0.52
C GLN A 143 6.96 -17.36 -0.82
N SER A 144 6.26 -17.59 -1.93
CA SER A 144 6.90 -17.56 -3.25
C SER A 144 7.36 -16.16 -3.64
N CYS A 145 6.57 -15.13 -3.32
CA CYS A 145 6.89 -13.75 -3.61
C CYS A 145 7.92 -13.15 -2.66
N HIS A 146 7.98 -13.60 -1.41
CA HIS A 146 9.03 -13.26 -0.48
C HIS A 146 10.38 -13.77 -0.98
N VAL A 147 10.43 -15.04 -1.39
CA VAL A 147 11.64 -15.62 -2.00
C VAL A 147 12.03 -14.86 -3.27
N GLU A 148 11.07 -14.53 -4.14
CA GLU A 148 11.32 -13.74 -5.35
C GLU A 148 11.90 -12.35 -5.02
N ALA A 149 11.28 -11.63 -4.10
CA ALA A 149 11.71 -10.29 -3.71
C ALA A 149 13.12 -10.31 -3.09
N MET A 150 13.47 -11.37 -2.36
CA MET A 150 14.77 -11.53 -1.73
C MET A 150 15.89 -11.94 -2.70
N LYS A 151 15.60 -12.40 -3.93
CA LYS A 151 16.64 -12.79 -4.91
C LYS A 151 17.55 -11.63 -5.31
N ASN A 152 17.01 -10.41 -5.34
CA ASN A 152 17.72 -9.22 -5.78
C ASN A 152 18.29 -8.40 -4.60
N VAL A 153 18.06 -8.85 -3.36
CA VAL A 153 18.57 -8.18 -2.16
C VAL A 153 19.98 -8.67 -1.88
N GLU A 154 20.95 -7.76 -1.96
CA GLU A 154 22.31 -8.00 -1.46
C GLU A 154 22.24 -8.49 0.00
N LYS A 155 23.24 -9.25 0.50
CA LYS A 155 23.33 -9.75 1.89
C LYS A 155 23.50 -8.63 2.95
N GLN A 156 22.76 -7.54 2.82
CA GLN A 156 22.76 -6.38 3.68
C GLN A 156 21.58 -6.47 4.66
N GLU A 157 21.76 -5.83 5.81
CA GLU A 157 20.75 -5.79 6.87
C GLU A 157 19.47 -5.08 6.39
N ARG A 158 18.32 -5.70 6.67
CA ARG A 158 16.98 -5.19 6.37
C ARG A 158 16.63 -4.09 7.38
N ALA A 159 15.88 -3.08 6.95
CA ALA A 159 15.33 -2.12 7.89
C ALA A 159 14.19 -2.75 8.71
N THR A 160 14.12 -2.40 9.99
CA THR A 160 12.98 -2.76 10.85
C THR A 160 11.74 -1.97 10.45
N LEU A 161 10.54 -2.55 10.64
CA LEU A 161 9.28 -1.83 10.44
C LEU A 161 9.29 -0.51 11.24
N GLY A 162 8.73 0.57 10.66
CA GLY A 162 8.69 1.89 11.31
C GLY A 162 10.06 2.58 11.47
N LYS A 163 11.09 2.16 10.73
CA LYS A 163 12.34 2.91 10.60
C LYS A 163 12.11 4.17 9.76
N VAL A 164 12.57 5.30 10.26
CA VAL A 164 12.64 6.56 9.51
C VAL A 164 14.01 6.69 8.85
N PHE A 165 13.99 6.93 7.54
CA PHE A 165 15.13 7.18 6.69
C PHE A 165 15.31 8.68 6.47
N THR A 166 16.58 9.07 6.32
CA THR A 166 16.97 10.44 5.98
C THR A 166 17.67 10.45 4.63
N LYS A 167 18.00 11.65 4.14
CA LYS A 167 18.73 11.83 2.87
C LYS A 167 20.03 11.05 2.80
N THR A 168 20.77 10.92 3.90
CA THR A 168 22.03 10.15 3.95
C THR A 168 21.80 8.64 3.78
N GLU A 169 20.58 8.16 4.04
CA GLU A 169 20.17 6.76 3.92
C GLU A 169 19.29 6.51 2.68
N LYS A 170 19.21 7.46 1.73
CA LYS A 170 18.35 7.37 0.53
C LYS A 170 18.54 6.06 -0.24
N ASN A 171 19.79 5.61 -0.44
CA ASN A 171 20.05 4.35 -1.16
C ASN A 171 19.49 3.12 -0.42
N LYS A 172 19.53 3.12 0.93
CA LYS A 172 18.91 2.04 1.71
C LYS A 172 17.40 2.08 1.56
N TYR A 173 16.83 3.28 1.57
CA TYR A 173 15.40 3.46 1.38
C TYR A 173 14.91 2.99 0.01
N GLU A 174 15.60 3.40 -1.07
CA GLU A 174 15.27 2.99 -2.44
C GLU A 174 15.31 1.46 -2.61
N ARG A 175 16.23 0.78 -1.91
CA ARG A 175 16.25 -0.69 -1.87
C ARG A 175 15.04 -1.29 -1.17
N GLU A 176 14.58 -0.70 -0.06
CA GLU A 176 13.36 -1.16 0.61
C GLU A 176 12.14 -1.00 -0.30
N LEU A 177 12.07 0.11 -1.03
CA LEU A 177 11.03 0.35 -2.03
C LEU A 177 11.08 -0.66 -3.19
N ASP A 178 12.28 -1.02 -3.67
CA ASP A 178 12.44 -2.03 -4.73
C ASP A 178 11.99 -3.43 -4.29
N LEU A 179 12.36 -3.84 -3.07
CA LEU A 179 11.88 -5.11 -2.51
C LEU A 179 10.36 -5.12 -2.38
N LEU A 180 9.79 -4.05 -1.85
CA LEU A 180 8.35 -3.91 -1.67
C LEU A 180 7.60 -3.94 -3.00
N CYS A 181 8.05 -3.18 -4.00
CA CYS A 181 7.52 -3.19 -5.35
C CYS A 181 7.60 -4.57 -6.00
N THR A 182 8.71 -5.28 -5.80
CA THR A 182 8.92 -6.64 -6.34
C THR A 182 7.95 -7.63 -5.70
N PHE A 183 7.83 -7.58 -4.37
CA PHE A 183 6.86 -8.41 -3.65
C PHE A 183 5.43 -8.13 -4.13
N GLN A 184 5.01 -6.87 -4.18
CA GLN A 184 3.67 -6.48 -4.59
C GLN A 184 3.35 -6.84 -6.04
N SER A 185 4.32 -6.68 -6.94
CA SER A 185 4.18 -7.06 -8.35
C SER A 185 4.02 -8.58 -8.50
N CYS A 186 4.84 -9.35 -7.80
CA CYS A 186 4.72 -10.82 -7.76
C CYS A 186 3.37 -11.23 -7.17
N TYR A 187 2.99 -10.64 -6.03
CA TYR A 187 1.78 -11.01 -5.32
C TYR A 187 0.53 -10.73 -6.15
N LYS A 188 0.46 -9.56 -6.80
CA LYS A 188 -0.62 -9.22 -7.76
C LYS A 188 -0.68 -10.19 -8.94
N GLY A 189 0.47 -10.59 -9.48
CA GLY A 189 0.54 -11.60 -10.55
C GLY A 189 0.03 -12.97 -10.09
N CYS A 190 0.47 -13.40 -8.90
CA CYS A 190 0.00 -14.61 -8.25
C CYS A 190 -1.54 -14.57 -8.14
N GLU A 191 -2.14 -13.50 -7.60
CA GLU A 191 -3.60 -13.36 -7.51
C GLU A 191 -4.34 -13.33 -8.87
N GLN A 192 -3.74 -12.78 -9.92
CA GLN A 192 -4.37 -12.74 -11.25
C GLN A 192 -4.39 -14.11 -11.93
N ASP A 193 -3.29 -14.86 -11.84
CA ASP A 193 -3.23 -16.25 -12.31
C ASP A 193 -4.25 -17.11 -11.58
N LEU A 194 -4.58 -16.73 -10.35
CA LEU A 194 -5.61 -17.37 -9.57
C LEU A 194 -7.02 -17.07 -10.13
N ILE A 195 -7.36 -15.82 -10.41
CA ILE A 195 -8.67 -15.45 -10.98
C ILE A 195 -8.90 -16.04 -12.39
N ALA A 196 -7.84 -16.16 -13.20
CA ALA A 196 -7.90 -16.60 -14.59
C ALA A 196 -8.28 -18.09 -14.78
N VAL A 197 -8.03 -18.95 -13.78
CA VAL A 197 -8.43 -20.39 -13.81
C VAL A 197 -9.95 -20.54 -14.00
N LYS A 198 -10.75 -19.51 -13.67
CA LYS A 198 -12.20 -19.55 -13.82
C LYS A 198 -12.72 -19.39 -15.25
N HIS A 199 -11.99 -18.69 -16.13
CA HIS A 199 -12.46 -18.51 -17.51
C HIS A 199 -12.28 -19.76 -18.37
N VAL A 200 -11.37 -20.66 -17.98
CA VAL A 200 -11.17 -21.95 -18.64
C VAL A 200 -12.08 -23.03 -18.04
N SER A 201 -12.37 -22.98 -16.73
CA SER A 201 -13.25 -23.99 -16.11
C SER A 201 -14.73 -23.83 -16.44
N GLN A 202 -15.22 -22.59 -16.66
CA GLN A 202 -16.60 -22.36 -17.12
C GLN A 202 -16.82 -22.66 -18.63
N SER A 203 -15.75 -22.80 -19.42
CA SER A 203 -15.85 -23.31 -20.80
C SER A 203 -15.59 -24.83 -20.89
N ALA A 204 -14.96 -25.42 -19.87
CA ALA A 204 -14.72 -26.86 -19.80
C ALA A 204 -15.96 -27.69 -19.45
N GLU A 205 -17.00 -27.10 -18.83
CA GLU A 205 -18.30 -27.78 -18.65
C GLU A 205 -19.07 -28.00 -19.96
N GLN A 206 -18.69 -27.34 -21.06
CA GLN A 206 -19.19 -27.68 -22.41
C GLN A 206 -18.39 -28.78 -23.12
N PHE A 207 -17.26 -29.22 -22.56
CA PHE A 207 -16.38 -30.24 -23.16
C PHE A 207 -16.35 -31.57 -22.40
N ILE A 208 -17.17 -31.75 -21.36
CA ILE A 208 -17.41 -33.07 -20.73
C ILE A 208 -18.47 -33.83 -21.55
N PHE A 209 -18.16 -34.08 -22.83
CA PHE A 209 -18.84 -35.13 -23.62
C PHE A 209 -17.83 -36.10 -24.26
N PHE A 210 -16.52 -35.86 -24.12
CA PHE A 210 -15.48 -36.71 -24.67
C PHE A 210 -14.36 -37.02 -23.66
N LYS A 211 -14.70 -37.52 -22.47
CA LYS A 211 -13.73 -38.12 -21.55
C LYS A 211 -14.04 -39.59 -21.31
N ASN A 212 -13.82 -40.40 -22.34
CA ASN A 212 -13.31 -41.75 -22.16
C ASN A 212 -12.00 -41.81 -22.94
N ILE A 213 -10.93 -42.26 -22.27
CA ILE A 213 -9.59 -42.55 -22.81
C ILE A 213 -8.63 -41.35 -22.84
N TRP A 214 -7.94 -41.10 -21.72
CA TRP A 214 -6.47 -40.91 -21.61
C TRP A 214 -6.10 -40.40 -20.22
N PHE A 215 -5.96 -41.33 -19.28
CA PHE A 215 -5.21 -41.15 -18.04
C PHE A 215 -3.80 -41.68 -18.29
N ILE A 216 -2.84 -40.92 -18.85
CA ILE A 216 -1.40 -41.11 -18.54
C ILE A 216 -0.63 -39.81 -18.91
N PHE A 217 0.22 -39.35 -17.98
CA PHE A 217 1.25 -38.30 -18.07
C PHE A 217 0.82 -36.83 -18.06
N LEU A 218 0.94 -36.19 -16.88
CA LEU A 218 1.56 -34.87 -16.66
C LEU A 218 1.72 -34.66 -15.14
N PRO A 219 2.84 -34.08 -14.64
CA PRO A 219 2.95 -33.69 -13.26
C PRO A 219 2.07 -32.45 -13.05
N ILE A 220 0.93 -32.63 -12.41
CA ILE A 220 0.02 -31.53 -12.08
C ILE A 220 0.64 -30.76 -10.91
N SER A 221 1.44 -29.74 -11.21
CA SER A 221 1.66 -28.61 -10.29
C SER A 221 0.61 -27.55 -10.60
N PHE A 222 -0.66 -27.82 -10.29
CA PHE A 222 -1.73 -26.83 -10.48
C PHE A 222 -1.95 -25.99 -9.21
N SER A 223 -2.15 -24.70 -9.45
CA SER A 223 -2.35 -23.64 -8.49
C SER A 223 -3.75 -23.70 -7.87
N LEU A 224 -3.85 -24.09 -6.58
CA LEU A 224 -5.10 -24.37 -5.85
C LEU A 224 -5.72 -23.17 -5.10
N ILE A 225 -5.07 -22.02 -5.09
CA ILE A 225 -5.49 -20.90 -4.23
C ILE A 225 -6.79 -20.16 -4.65
N PRO A 226 -7.18 -20.02 -5.94
CA PRO A 226 -8.36 -19.22 -6.29
C PRO A 226 -9.67 -19.93 -6.01
N GLU A 227 -9.60 -21.26 -6.14
CA GLU A 227 -10.65 -22.22 -5.86
C GLU A 227 -11.02 -22.08 -4.39
N ILE A 228 -10.04 -22.01 -3.49
CA ILE A 228 -10.27 -21.86 -2.05
C ILE A 228 -10.96 -20.52 -1.70
N VAL A 229 -10.54 -19.37 -2.22
CA VAL A 229 -11.22 -18.08 -1.94
C VAL A 229 -12.65 -18.07 -2.44
N ARG A 230 -12.89 -18.62 -3.65
CA ARG A 230 -14.21 -18.62 -4.28
C ARG A 230 -15.13 -19.73 -3.77
N GLU A 231 -14.58 -20.82 -3.24
CA GLU A 231 -15.32 -21.93 -2.63
C GLU A 231 -15.57 -21.70 -1.14
N SER A 232 -14.71 -20.91 -0.48
CA SER A 232 -14.85 -20.57 0.95
C SER A 232 -15.69 -19.33 1.20
N CYS A 233 -15.82 -18.44 0.22
CA CYS A 233 -16.53 -17.17 0.34
C CYS A 233 -17.68 -17.05 -0.67
N GLU A 234 -18.68 -16.23 -0.32
CA GLU A 234 -19.66 -15.80 -1.32
C GLU A 234 -18.95 -14.99 -2.42
N ARG A 235 -19.45 -15.08 -3.66
CA ARG A 235 -18.83 -14.46 -4.83
C ARG A 235 -18.53 -12.97 -4.64
N THR A 236 -19.46 -12.25 -4.03
CA THR A 236 -19.36 -10.81 -3.74
C THR A 236 -18.28 -10.51 -2.71
N GLU A 237 -18.18 -11.30 -1.64
CA GLU A 237 -17.13 -11.16 -0.61
C GLU A 237 -15.73 -11.43 -1.20
N ALA A 238 -15.61 -12.46 -2.05
CA ALA A 238 -14.37 -12.77 -2.76
C ALA A 238 -13.97 -11.66 -3.74
N GLU A 239 -14.90 -11.15 -4.55
CA GLU A 239 -14.66 -10.04 -5.48
C GLU A 239 -14.28 -8.75 -4.72
N SER A 240 -14.93 -8.49 -3.57
CA SER A 240 -14.61 -7.35 -2.69
C SER A 240 -13.20 -7.47 -2.10
N ALA A 241 -12.81 -8.63 -1.60
CA ALA A 241 -11.46 -8.89 -1.07
C ALA A 241 -10.36 -8.71 -2.12
N LEU A 242 -10.54 -9.30 -3.31
CA LEU A 242 -9.59 -9.17 -4.42
C LEU A 242 -9.45 -7.71 -4.88
N LEU A 243 -10.57 -6.98 -4.95
CA LEU A 243 -10.55 -5.57 -5.30
C LEU A 243 -9.79 -4.74 -4.27
N LEU A 244 -9.98 -5.00 -2.97
CA LEU A 244 -9.30 -4.29 -1.89
C LEU A 244 -7.77 -4.47 -1.97
N ILE A 245 -7.30 -5.71 -2.15
CA ILE A 245 -5.88 -6.02 -2.26
C ILE A 245 -5.28 -5.36 -3.52
N SER A 246 -5.98 -5.47 -4.65
CA SER A 246 -5.57 -4.82 -5.91
C SER A 246 -5.46 -3.30 -5.77
N GLN A 247 -6.41 -2.67 -5.07
CA GLN A 247 -6.38 -1.24 -4.76
C GLN A 247 -5.20 -0.88 -3.85
N TYR A 248 -4.95 -1.66 -2.79
CA TYR A 248 -3.80 -1.47 -1.89
C TYR A 248 -2.49 -1.45 -2.68
N VAL A 249 -2.25 -2.48 -3.51
CA VAL A 249 -1.03 -2.61 -4.33
C VAL A 249 -0.90 -1.43 -5.29
N THR A 250 -1.99 -1.06 -5.95
CA THR A 250 -1.97 0.01 -6.96
C THR A 250 -1.72 1.37 -6.34
N TRP A 251 -2.35 1.67 -5.19
CA TRP A 251 -2.17 2.94 -4.49
C TRP A 251 -0.77 3.06 -3.91
N HIS A 252 -0.24 1.98 -3.34
CA HIS A 252 1.12 1.97 -2.81
C HIS A 252 2.16 2.18 -3.93
N ALA A 253 2.03 1.48 -5.06
CA ALA A 253 2.92 1.67 -6.21
C ALA A 253 2.85 3.10 -6.76
N SER A 254 1.66 3.72 -6.77
CA SER A 254 1.50 5.13 -7.14
C SER A 254 2.09 6.10 -6.10
N ASP A 255 2.09 5.72 -4.82
CA ASP A 255 2.76 6.47 -3.75
C ASP A 255 4.27 6.52 -3.97
N ILE A 256 4.85 5.36 -4.20
CA ILE A 256 6.28 5.18 -4.50
C ILE A 256 6.67 5.92 -5.79
N TYR A 257 5.86 5.83 -6.85
CA TYR A 257 6.11 6.55 -8.10
C TYR A 257 6.21 8.06 -7.90
N ASP A 258 5.22 8.64 -7.20
CA ASP A 258 5.21 10.08 -6.93
C ASP A 258 6.39 10.48 -6.03
N TRP A 259 6.79 9.63 -5.07
CA TRP A 259 8.00 9.88 -4.28
C TRP A 259 9.26 9.96 -5.16
N HIS A 260 9.44 9.06 -6.14
CA HIS A 260 10.58 9.10 -7.05
C HIS A 260 10.58 10.33 -7.97
N ILE A 261 9.40 10.83 -8.37
CA ILE A 261 9.28 12.11 -9.08
C ILE A 261 9.77 13.25 -8.20
N LEU A 262 9.21 13.36 -6.98
CA LEU A 262 9.48 14.49 -6.08
C LEU A 262 10.90 14.46 -5.48
N SER A 263 11.50 13.27 -5.38
CA SER A 263 12.87 13.09 -4.88
C SER A 263 13.93 13.13 -5.98
N GLU A 264 13.52 13.40 -7.22
CA GLU A 264 14.34 13.41 -8.44
C GLU A 264 15.15 12.11 -8.65
N SER A 265 14.62 10.95 -8.20
CA SER A 265 15.27 9.65 -8.37
C SER A 265 14.51 8.67 -9.25
N MET A 266 13.83 9.17 -10.29
CA MET A 266 13.17 8.32 -11.29
C MET A 266 14.07 7.26 -11.93
N LYS A 267 15.39 7.48 -11.98
CA LYS A 267 16.37 6.47 -12.46
C LYS A 267 16.43 5.23 -11.58
N SER A 268 16.09 5.35 -10.29
CA SER A 268 16.03 4.27 -9.31
C SER A 268 14.61 3.70 -9.15
N PHE A 269 13.62 4.17 -9.93
CA PHE A 269 12.23 3.71 -9.77
C PHE A 269 12.09 2.23 -10.16
N PRO A 270 11.60 1.35 -9.26
CA PRO A 270 11.52 -0.10 -9.50
C PRO A 270 10.72 -0.47 -10.76
N SER A 271 11.31 -1.28 -11.63
CA SER A 271 10.64 -1.78 -12.84
C SER A 271 9.40 -2.63 -12.52
N SER A 272 9.39 -3.29 -11.36
CA SER A 272 8.26 -4.04 -10.82
C SER A 272 7.04 -3.13 -10.58
N CYS A 273 7.24 -1.94 -9.98
CA CYS A 273 6.19 -0.94 -9.80
C CYS A 273 5.82 -0.22 -11.10
N GLN A 274 6.74 -0.02 -12.05
CA GLN A 274 6.40 0.55 -13.37
C GLN A 274 5.27 -0.22 -14.05
N ARG A 275 5.30 -1.57 -14.01
CA ARG A 275 4.25 -2.43 -14.57
C ARG A 275 2.88 -2.23 -13.91
N ILE A 276 2.87 -1.89 -12.61
CA ILE A 276 1.65 -1.66 -11.83
C ILE A 276 1.06 -0.28 -12.17
N VAL A 277 1.88 0.77 -12.16
CA VAL A 277 1.43 2.17 -12.34
C VAL A 277 1.03 2.47 -13.80
N ILE A 278 1.66 1.82 -14.79
CA ILE A 278 1.30 1.95 -16.21
C ILE A 278 -0.04 1.26 -16.54
N SER A 279 -0.57 0.44 -15.62
CA SER A 279 -1.83 -0.30 -15.79
C SER A 279 -2.97 0.23 -14.88
N PRO A 280 -3.35 1.53 -14.95
CA PRO A 280 -4.36 2.06 -14.05
C PRO A 280 -5.74 1.50 -14.41
N THR A 281 -6.33 0.73 -13.50
CA THR A 281 -7.80 0.60 -13.44
C THR A 281 -8.33 1.86 -12.79
N ASN A 282 -8.57 2.87 -13.62
CA ASN A 282 -8.79 4.27 -13.28
C ASN A 282 -10.19 4.58 -12.67
N SER A 283 -10.80 3.62 -11.97
CA SER A 283 -12.21 3.71 -11.52
C SER A 283 -12.39 4.20 -10.08
N ASP A 284 -11.32 4.39 -9.31
CA ASP A 284 -11.44 4.69 -7.88
C ASP A 284 -11.51 6.20 -7.58
N PRO A 285 -12.63 6.72 -7.04
CA PRO A 285 -12.78 8.14 -6.76
C PRO A 285 -11.82 8.67 -5.68
N ILE A 286 -11.31 7.82 -4.78
CA ILE A 286 -10.39 8.28 -3.73
C ILE A 286 -8.99 8.56 -4.29
N ILE A 287 -8.57 7.90 -5.38
CA ILE A 287 -7.32 8.24 -6.08
C ILE A 287 -7.36 9.70 -6.57
N ARG A 288 -8.55 10.21 -6.95
CA ARG A 288 -8.71 11.63 -7.37
C ARG A 288 -8.47 12.59 -6.21
N ILE A 289 -9.04 12.29 -5.04
CA ILE A 289 -8.83 13.04 -3.80
C ILE A 289 -7.35 13.00 -3.40
N MET A 290 -6.75 11.81 -3.44
CA MET A 290 -5.33 11.63 -3.18
C MET A 290 -4.44 12.28 -4.23
N ASN A 291 -4.89 12.59 -5.44
CA ASN A 291 -4.06 13.28 -6.45
C ASN A 291 -4.35 14.79 -6.53
N GLY A 292 -5.26 15.31 -5.69
CA GLY A 292 -5.63 16.74 -5.70
C GLY A 292 -6.29 17.18 -7.00
N ILE A 293 -6.83 16.24 -7.79
CA ILE A 293 -7.62 16.52 -8.98
C ILE A 293 -9.08 16.49 -8.54
N PRO A 294 -9.82 17.62 -8.61
CA PRO A 294 -11.25 17.65 -8.27
C PRO A 294 -12.07 16.68 -9.13
#